data_AF-A0A7L3G2U8-F1
#
_entry.id   AF-A0A7L3G2U8-F1
#
_cell.length_a   1.000
_cell.length_b   1.000
_cell.length_c   1.000
_cell.angle_alpha   90.00
_cell.angle_beta   90.00
_cell.angle_gamma   90.00
#
_symmetry.space_group_name_H-M   'P 1'
#
loop_
_entity.id
_entity.type
_entity.pdbx_description
1 polymer ?
#
loop_
_entity_poly.entity_id
_entity_poly.type
_entity_poly.pdbx_seq_one_letter_code
_entity_poly.pdbx_strand_id
1 'polypeptide(L)'
;PDFARVRTWHSCEVNGMLLVWYHCEGVGPTWAVPEQREIATKEWVFRGQTEHFVDVHIQEIPENAADTAHLAFLHGPAILGGSDLRYTRSKLWDFMKHVWKAEWQPEPEPNEHCSRMLIQHTTTIFRKHVSLMDLTVSARQVGPGLVFLIFEHAFLGHGIILQTVTPLEPLLQNVVHKIYYQKNVPAIIPKFILRAECIQFERDITIWNNKQYLPKPLLVKEDSSIQKHRRWYAQFYSKKSVRLKVQKEGLDW
;
A
#
# COMPACT_ATOMS: atom_id res chain seq x y z
N PRO A 1 -4.50 -12.36 -42.62
CA PRO A 1 -5.63 -11.60 -43.18
C PRO A 1 -5.96 -10.38 -42.29
N ASP A 2 -6.25 -9.22 -42.88
CA ASP A 2 -6.50 -7.97 -42.14
C ASP A 2 -7.75 -8.01 -41.24
N PHE A 3 -8.62 -9.01 -41.44
CA PHE A 3 -9.81 -9.26 -40.63
C PHE A 3 -9.54 -10.01 -39.31
N ALA A 4 -8.35 -10.60 -39.14
CA ALA A 4 -8.00 -11.34 -37.94
C ALA A 4 -7.25 -10.41 -36.97
N ARG A 5 -7.97 -9.85 -35.99
CA ARG A 5 -7.38 -9.01 -34.94
C ARG A 5 -7.60 -9.66 -33.57
N VAL A 6 -6.52 -9.84 -32.84
CA VAL A 6 -6.57 -10.23 -31.42
C VAL A 6 -6.64 -8.98 -30.54
N ARG A 7 -7.17 -9.12 -29.34
CA ARG A 7 -7.16 -8.04 -28.35
C ARG A 7 -5.71 -7.74 -27.95
N THR A 8 -5.30 -6.49 -28.09
CA THR A 8 -4.01 -5.99 -27.62
C THR A 8 -4.21 -5.04 -26.44
N TRP A 9 -3.18 -4.90 -25.63
CA TRP A 9 -3.17 -4.00 -24.49
C TRP A 9 -1.97 -3.07 -24.57
N HIS A 10 -2.12 -1.82 -24.13
CA HIS A 10 -0.97 -0.94 -23.93
C HIS A 10 -0.18 -1.44 -22.73
N SER A 11 1.13 -1.52 -22.86
CA SER A 11 2.03 -1.98 -21.80
C SER A 11 3.30 -1.14 -21.76
N CYS A 12 3.97 -1.12 -20.60
CA CYS A 12 5.31 -0.53 -20.45
C CYS A 12 6.16 -1.33 -19.47
N GLU A 13 7.47 -1.22 -19.62
CA GLU A 13 8.46 -1.73 -18.66
C GLU A 13 9.06 -0.55 -17.91
N VAL A 14 8.94 -0.55 -16.58
CA VAL A 14 9.45 0.53 -15.72
C VAL A 14 9.70 -0.01 -14.31
N ASN A 15 10.77 0.46 -13.65
CA ASN A 15 11.12 0.07 -12.27
C ASN A 15 11.24 -1.45 -12.04
N GLY A 16 11.65 -2.21 -13.07
CA GLY A 16 11.72 -3.67 -13.02
C GLY A 16 10.35 -4.36 -12.97
N MET A 17 9.30 -3.71 -13.47
CA MET A 17 7.93 -4.22 -13.59
C MET A 17 7.47 -4.15 -15.06
N LEU A 18 6.69 -5.14 -15.48
CA LEU A 18 5.87 -5.05 -16.70
C LEU A 18 4.45 -4.64 -16.28
N LEU A 19 3.99 -3.51 -16.80
CA LEU A 19 2.68 -2.94 -16.48
C LEU A 19 1.78 -2.98 -17.71
N VAL A 20 0.48 -3.17 -17.47
CA VAL A 20 -0.56 -3.15 -18.50
C VAL A 20 -1.58 -2.07 -18.16
N TRP A 21 -1.95 -1.27 -19.15
CA TRP A 21 -2.99 -0.26 -19.01
C TRP A 21 -4.38 -0.87 -19.21
N TYR A 22 -5.27 -0.63 -18.25
CA TYR A 22 -6.66 -1.01 -18.33
C TYR A 22 -7.57 0.21 -18.29
N HIS A 23 -8.46 0.32 -19.27
CA HIS A 23 -9.60 1.21 -19.23
C HIS A 23 -10.83 0.46 -19.77
N CYS A 24 -11.94 0.45 -19.03
CA CYS A 24 -13.12 -0.35 -19.42
C CYS A 24 -13.75 0.07 -20.75
N GLU A 25 -13.51 1.31 -21.19
CA GLU A 25 -13.96 1.85 -22.47
C GLU A 25 -12.88 1.86 -23.57
N GLY A 26 -11.71 1.27 -23.30
CA GLY A 26 -10.61 1.19 -24.28
C GLY A 26 -9.86 2.50 -24.53
N VAL A 27 -10.00 3.49 -23.64
CA VAL A 27 -9.21 4.73 -23.69
C VAL A 27 -7.75 4.41 -23.39
N GLY A 28 -6.83 4.98 -24.17
CA GLY A 28 -5.39 4.81 -23.99
C GLY A 28 -4.85 5.45 -22.69
N PRO A 29 -3.57 5.22 -22.36
CA PRO A 29 -2.93 5.82 -21.19
C PRO A 29 -3.01 7.35 -21.17
N THR A 30 -3.47 7.92 -20.05
CA THR A 30 -3.52 9.38 -19.82
C THR A 30 -2.44 9.86 -18.85
N TRP A 31 -1.76 8.93 -18.17
CA TRP A 31 -0.63 9.17 -17.28
C TRP A 31 0.34 8.00 -17.37
N ALA A 32 1.56 8.21 -16.87
CA ALA A 32 2.63 7.21 -16.87
C ALA A 32 3.12 6.98 -15.44
N VAL A 33 3.59 5.76 -15.16
CA VAL A 33 4.24 5.47 -13.89
C VAL A 33 5.62 6.13 -13.84
N PRO A 34 5.95 6.89 -12.79
CA PRO A 34 7.22 7.58 -12.70
C PRO A 34 8.38 6.59 -12.55
N GLU A 35 9.40 6.74 -13.40
CA GLU A 35 10.64 6.00 -13.28
C GLU A 35 11.39 6.40 -12.01
N GLN A 36 11.90 5.41 -11.28
CA GLN A 36 12.80 5.58 -10.15
C GLN A 36 14.23 5.52 -10.69
N ARG A 37 14.88 6.69 -10.73
CA ARG A 37 16.22 6.85 -11.28
C ARG A 37 17.19 5.84 -10.68
N GLU A 38 17.14 5.65 -9.37
CA GLU A 38 18.06 4.79 -8.62
C GLU A 38 17.91 3.31 -9.02
N ILE A 39 16.70 2.87 -9.41
CA ILE A 39 16.46 1.53 -9.95
C ILE A 39 17.01 1.46 -11.39
N ALA A 40 16.70 2.46 -12.22
CA ALA A 40 17.16 2.53 -13.61
C ALA A 40 18.70 2.56 -13.73
N THR A 41 19.37 3.31 -12.86
CA THR A 41 20.84 3.42 -12.78
C THR A 41 21.48 2.24 -12.04
N LYS A 42 20.69 1.31 -11.49
CA LYS A 42 21.14 0.18 -10.65
C LYS A 42 21.91 0.60 -9.39
N GLU A 43 21.68 1.82 -8.91
CA GLU A 43 22.14 2.28 -7.60
C GLU A 43 21.38 1.56 -6.49
N TRP A 44 20.07 1.36 -6.70
CA TRP A 44 19.22 0.48 -5.91
C TRP A 44 19.01 -0.83 -6.67
N VAL A 45 19.37 -1.93 -6.02
CA VAL A 45 19.27 -3.28 -6.60
C VAL A 45 18.13 -4.05 -5.92
N PHE A 46 17.56 -5.01 -6.64
CA PHE A 46 16.54 -5.90 -6.10
C PHE A 46 17.10 -6.70 -4.91
N ARG A 47 16.33 -6.76 -3.81
CA ARG A 47 16.74 -7.43 -2.55
C ARG A 47 15.79 -8.53 -2.08
N GLY A 48 14.61 -8.64 -2.68
CA GLY A 48 13.63 -9.67 -2.36
C GLY A 48 12.20 -9.26 -2.70
N GLN A 49 11.28 -10.22 -2.58
CA GLN A 49 9.85 -9.98 -2.76
C GLN A 49 9.02 -10.85 -1.83
N THR A 50 7.77 -10.44 -1.60
CA THR A 50 6.71 -11.24 -0.99
C THR A 50 5.44 -11.13 -1.82
N GLU A 51 4.60 -12.17 -1.81
CA GLU A 51 3.36 -12.25 -2.58
C GLU A 51 2.24 -12.78 -1.69
N HIS A 52 1.05 -12.19 -1.79
CA HIS A 52 -0.12 -12.55 -1.01
C HIS A 52 -1.38 -12.51 -1.87
N PHE A 53 -2.29 -13.45 -1.63
CA PHE A 53 -3.66 -13.39 -2.14
C PHE A 53 -4.57 -12.87 -1.02
N VAL A 54 -5.35 -11.84 -1.30
CA VAL A 54 -6.14 -11.12 -0.30
C VAL A 54 -7.60 -11.05 -0.73
N ASP A 55 -8.49 -11.48 0.15
CA ASP A 55 -9.94 -11.52 -0.07
C ASP A 55 -10.56 -10.15 0.26
N VAL A 56 -10.41 -9.20 -0.66
CA VAL A 56 -10.81 -7.81 -0.44
C VAL A 56 -11.17 -7.11 -1.74
N HIS A 57 -12.01 -6.09 -1.67
CA HIS A 57 -12.20 -5.18 -2.80
C HIS A 57 -10.94 -4.32 -3.01
N ILE A 58 -10.42 -4.22 -4.25
CA ILE A 58 -9.14 -3.54 -4.58
C ILE A 58 -8.96 -2.19 -3.89
N GLN A 59 -10.01 -1.36 -3.84
CA GLN A 59 -9.93 -0.01 -3.25
C GLN A 59 -9.56 -0.02 -1.75
N GLU A 60 -9.88 -1.07 -1.01
CA GLU A 60 -9.67 -1.06 0.44
C GLU A 60 -8.20 -1.15 0.84
N ILE A 61 -7.35 -1.75 0.00
CA ILE A 61 -5.91 -1.83 0.24
C ILE A 61 -5.27 -0.42 0.27
N PRO A 62 -5.40 0.41 -0.79
CA PRO A 62 -4.89 1.78 -0.76
C PRO A 62 -5.68 2.72 0.17
N GLU A 63 -6.93 2.41 0.51
CA GLU A 63 -7.70 3.21 1.47
C GLU A 63 -7.08 3.23 2.87
N ASN A 64 -6.29 2.20 3.24
CA ASN A 64 -5.52 2.21 4.49
C ASN A 64 -4.57 3.41 4.59
N ALA A 65 -4.11 3.99 3.48
CA ALA A 65 -3.28 5.20 3.51
C ALA A 65 -4.04 6.42 4.06
N ALA A 66 -5.37 6.43 3.91
CA ALA A 66 -6.23 7.50 4.40
C ALA A 66 -6.86 7.20 5.76
N ASP A 67 -6.93 5.93 6.19
CA ASP A 67 -7.28 5.55 7.55
C ASP A 67 -6.05 5.65 8.45
N THR A 68 -5.76 6.81 9.02
CA THR A 68 -4.57 6.93 9.89
C THR A 68 -4.79 6.34 11.28
N ALA A 69 -6.03 6.06 11.66
CA ALA A 69 -6.39 5.55 12.97
C ALA A 69 -5.94 4.09 13.14
N HIS A 70 -6.07 3.25 12.11
CA HIS A 70 -5.67 1.83 12.19
C HIS A 70 -4.20 1.65 12.60
N LEU A 71 -3.31 2.59 12.24
CA LEU A 71 -1.87 2.54 12.58
C LEU A 71 -1.62 2.33 14.07
N ALA A 72 -2.38 3.03 14.92
CA ALA A 72 -2.25 2.91 16.38
C ALA A 72 -2.79 1.57 16.91
N PHE A 73 -3.78 0.98 16.24
CA PHE A 73 -4.46 -0.24 16.70
C PHE A 73 -3.82 -1.52 16.19
N LEU A 74 -3.43 -1.57 14.91
CA LEU A 74 -2.87 -2.75 14.22
C LEU A 74 -1.34 -2.75 14.23
N HIS A 75 -0.70 -1.60 14.08
CA HIS A 75 0.76 -1.48 13.97
C HIS A 75 1.45 -0.89 15.20
N GLY A 76 0.68 -0.59 16.25
CA GLY A 76 1.19 -0.18 17.56
C GLY A 76 2.05 -1.25 18.25
N PRO A 77 1.68 -2.55 18.23
CA PRO A 77 2.51 -3.62 18.77
C PRO A 77 3.82 -3.80 18.01
N ALA A 78 4.89 -4.13 18.74
CA ALA A 78 6.20 -4.40 18.18
C ALA A 78 6.15 -5.39 17.01
N ILE A 79 7.03 -5.21 16.02
CA ILE A 79 7.17 -6.12 14.87
C ILE A 79 7.46 -7.56 15.35
N LEU A 80 8.21 -7.70 16.46
CA LEU A 80 8.51 -8.99 17.10
C LEU A 80 7.27 -9.71 17.67
N GLY A 81 6.12 -9.04 17.78
CA GLY A 81 4.85 -9.63 18.21
C GLY A 81 4.20 -10.56 17.17
N GLY A 82 4.77 -10.68 15.97
CA GLY A 82 4.25 -11.54 14.89
C GLY A 82 3.01 -10.97 14.20
N SER A 83 2.40 -11.75 13.31
CA SER A 83 1.22 -11.36 12.53
C SER A 83 -0.11 -11.78 13.16
N ASP A 84 -0.13 -12.73 14.09
CA ASP A 84 -1.35 -13.17 14.77
C ASP A 84 -1.83 -12.14 15.80
N LEU A 85 -2.88 -11.39 15.43
CA LEU A 85 -3.47 -10.31 16.22
C LEU A 85 -3.89 -10.72 17.64
N ARG A 86 -4.13 -12.01 17.91
CA ARG A 86 -4.48 -12.50 19.25
C ARG A 86 -3.32 -12.41 20.24
N TYR A 87 -2.08 -12.43 19.74
CA TYR A 87 -0.87 -12.51 20.56
C TYR A 87 0.07 -11.31 20.39
N THR A 88 -0.25 -10.36 19.51
CA THR A 88 0.60 -9.17 19.28
C THR A 88 0.74 -8.28 20.52
N ARG A 89 -0.29 -8.19 21.37
CA ARG A 89 -0.26 -7.44 22.64
C ARG A 89 0.30 -8.28 23.79
N SER A 90 1.61 -8.53 23.76
CA SER A 90 2.31 -9.18 24.87
C SER A 90 2.79 -8.16 25.91
N LYS A 91 2.52 -8.45 27.20
CA LYS A 91 3.05 -7.67 28.35
C LYS A 91 4.58 -7.54 28.35
N LEU A 92 5.28 -8.43 27.64
CA LEU A 92 6.74 -8.39 27.50
C LEU A 92 7.22 -7.19 26.67
N TRP A 93 6.38 -6.58 25.83
CA TRP A 93 6.78 -5.49 24.92
C TRP A 93 6.07 -4.16 25.18
N ASP A 94 5.24 -4.07 26.23
CA ASP A 94 4.50 -2.84 26.61
C ASP A 94 5.42 -1.63 26.90
N PHE A 95 6.71 -1.89 27.16
CA PHE A 95 7.71 -0.85 27.40
C PHE A 95 8.14 -0.12 26.12
N MET A 96 7.86 -0.67 24.94
CA MET A 96 8.20 -0.11 23.63
C MET A 96 6.93 0.34 22.92
N LYS A 97 6.81 1.65 22.65
CA LYS A 97 5.66 2.22 21.94
C LYS A 97 6.08 2.89 20.65
N HIS A 98 5.30 2.63 19.61
CA HIS A 98 5.41 3.23 18.28
C HIS A 98 4.37 4.36 18.20
N VAL A 99 4.82 5.60 18.02
CA VAL A 99 3.93 6.74 17.74
C VAL A 99 4.03 7.05 16.26
N TRP A 100 2.90 6.94 15.58
CA TRP A 100 2.76 7.20 14.16
C TRP A 100 2.04 8.54 13.98
N LYS A 101 2.69 9.50 13.32
CA LYS A 101 2.00 10.67 12.77
C LYS A 101 1.88 10.46 11.27
N ALA A 102 0.65 10.38 10.78
CA ALA A 102 0.38 10.17 9.37
C ALA A 102 -0.53 11.28 8.83
N GLU A 103 -0.22 11.77 7.64
CA GLU A 103 -1.06 12.68 6.89
C GLU A 103 -1.16 12.21 5.45
N TRP A 104 -2.38 12.12 4.92
CA TRP A 104 -2.68 11.74 3.54
C TRP A 104 -3.27 12.90 2.75
N GLN A 105 -2.82 13.05 1.51
CA GLN A 105 -3.36 14.04 0.57
C GLN A 105 -3.21 13.58 -0.89
N PRO A 106 -4.13 13.96 -1.79
CA PRO A 106 -3.92 13.83 -3.23
C PRO A 106 -2.81 14.77 -3.71
N GLU A 107 -2.13 14.41 -4.79
CA GLU A 107 -1.17 15.31 -5.45
C GLU A 107 -1.90 16.27 -6.41
N PRO A 108 -1.41 17.51 -6.58
CA PRO A 108 -1.97 18.46 -7.55
C PRO A 108 -1.58 18.10 -9.00
N GLU A 109 -2.14 18.83 -9.97
CA GLU A 109 -1.69 18.77 -11.36
C GLU A 109 -0.16 18.93 -11.48
N PRO A 110 0.52 18.15 -12.35
CA PRO A 110 -0.03 17.17 -13.30
C PRO A 110 -0.21 15.74 -12.73
N ASN A 111 -0.04 15.54 -11.43
CA ASN A 111 -0.02 14.22 -10.78
C ASN A 111 -1.33 13.87 -10.09
N GLU A 112 -2.49 14.31 -10.60
CA GLU A 112 -3.80 14.09 -9.95
C GLU A 112 -4.17 12.59 -9.79
N HIS A 113 -3.56 11.73 -10.60
CA HIS A 113 -3.63 10.27 -10.51
C HIS A 113 -2.82 9.69 -9.34
N CYS A 114 -2.08 10.53 -8.59
CA CYS A 114 -1.28 10.16 -7.43
C CYS A 114 -1.84 10.70 -6.12
N SER A 115 -1.52 10.02 -5.03
CA SER A 115 -1.70 10.53 -3.68
C SER A 115 -0.48 10.19 -2.82
N ARG A 116 -0.29 10.92 -1.72
CA ARG A 116 0.85 10.73 -0.83
C ARG A 116 0.39 10.67 0.62
N MET A 117 0.94 9.70 1.34
CA MET A 117 0.90 9.64 2.79
C MET A 117 2.32 9.78 3.33
N LEU A 118 2.53 10.73 4.23
CA LEU A 118 3.77 10.87 4.99
C LEU A 118 3.55 10.27 6.37
N ILE A 119 4.38 9.30 6.73
CA ILE A 119 4.39 8.67 8.04
C ILE A 119 5.69 9.04 8.75
N GLN A 120 5.56 9.70 9.88
CA GLN A 120 6.64 9.89 10.83
C GLN A 120 6.47 8.88 11.96
N HIS A 121 7.37 7.91 11.99
CA HIS A 121 7.44 6.91 13.03
C HIS A 121 8.45 7.35 14.08
N THR A 122 8.01 7.38 15.34
CA THR A 122 8.89 7.62 16.49
C THR A 122 8.78 6.48 17.48
N THR A 123 9.93 6.06 18.00
CA THR A 123 10.01 4.95 18.96
C THR A 123 10.33 5.48 20.35
N THR A 124 9.56 5.02 21.34
CA THR A 124 9.86 5.27 22.76
C THR A 124 10.09 3.96 23.49
N ILE A 125 11.19 3.88 24.24
CA ILE A 125 11.56 2.74 25.08
C ILE A 125 11.64 3.24 26.53
N PHE A 126 10.91 2.60 27.45
CA PHE A 126 10.77 3.08 28.84
C PHE A 126 10.36 4.55 28.94
N ARG A 127 9.48 5.00 28.03
CA ARG A 127 9.03 6.41 27.89
C ARG A 127 10.12 7.42 27.53
N LYS A 128 11.33 6.98 27.18
CA LYS A 128 12.38 7.83 26.60
C LYS A 128 12.37 7.67 25.08
N HIS A 129 12.46 8.79 24.37
CA HIS A 129 12.54 8.82 22.91
C HIS A 129 13.90 8.28 22.45
N VAL A 130 13.88 7.39 21.46
CA VAL A 130 15.07 6.77 20.89
C VAL A 130 15.17 7.18 19.42
N SER A 131 15.79 8.34 19.18
CA SER A 131 15.88 8.97 17.85
C SER A 131 16.58 8.11 16.79
N LEU A 132 17.45 7.19 17.20
CA LEU A 132 18.11 6.22 16.31
C LEU A 132 17.14 5.25 15.62
N MET A 133 15.90 5.15 16.12
CA MET A 133 14.85 4.27 15.58
C MET A 133 13.73 5.06 14.91
N ASP A 134 13.87 6.37 14.74
CA ASP A 134 12.88 7.18 14.04
C ASP A 134 12.98 6.91 12.53
N LEU A 135 11.84 6.64 11.93
CA LEU A 135 11.74 6.31 10.51
C LEU A 135 10.77 7.28 9.84
N THR A 136 11.19 7.86 8.72
CA THR A 136 10.26 8.57 7.84
C THR A 136 9.93 7.65 6.68
N VAL A 137 8.64 7.36 6.51
CA VAL A 137 8.12 6.58 5.39
C VAL A 137 7.21 7.49 4.58
N SER A 138 7.47 7.55 3.28
CA SER A 138 6.64 8.24 2.32
C SER A 138 5.98 7.20 1.42
N ALA A 139 4.68 7.00 1.59
CA ALA A 139 3.88 6.17 0.70
C ALA A 139 3.29 7.04 -0.41
N ARG A 140 3.72 6.83 -1.66
CA ARG A 140 3.15 7.48 -2.84
C ARG A 140 2.34 6.47 -3.64
N GLN A 141 1.04 6.63 -3.69
CA GLN A 141 0.17 5.83 -4.53
C GLN A 141 0.14 6.40 -5.95
N VAL A 142 0.27 5.55 -6.96
CA VAL A 142 0.21 5.89 -8.39
C VAL A 142 -0.92 5.10 -9.03
N GLY A 143 -2.04 5.77 -9.30
CA GLY A 143 -3.23 5.10 -9.81
C GLY A 143 -3.89 4.15 -8.79
N PRO A 144 -4.70 3.18 -9.25
CA PRO A 144 -5.50 2.35 -8.36
C PRO A 144 -4.75 1.17 -7.72
N GLY A 145 -3.61 0.74 -8.26
CA GLY A 145 -2.99 -0.56 -7.92
C GLY A 145 -1.48 -0.54 -7.72
N LEU A 146 -0.86 0.62 -7.51
CA LEU A 146 0.58 0.74 -7.33
C LEU A 146 0.90 1.72 -6.21
N VAL A 147 1.77 1.32 -5.28
CA VAL A 147 2.24 2.16 -4.17
C VAL A 147 3.76 2.06 -4.06
N PHE A 148 4.39 3.22 -3.93
CA PHE A 148 5.83 3.38 -3.68
C PHE A 148 6.00 3.68 -2.19
N LEU A 149 6.48 2.71 -1.43
CA LEU A 149 6.83 2.87 -0.02
C LEU A 149 8.31 3.23 0.07
N ILE A 150 8.60 4.53 0.15
CA ILE A 150 9.95 5.07 0.23
C ILE A 150 10.31 5.23 1.69
N PHE A 151 11.39 4.58 2.13
CA PHE A 151 11.90 4.70 3.49
C PHE A 151 13.25 5.40 3.48
N GLU A 152 13.38 6.36 4.40
CA GLU A 152 14.61 7.12 4.59
C GLU A 152 15.02 6.98 6.06
N HIS A 153 16.25 6.49 6.27
CA HIS A 153 16.82 6.37 7.60
C HIS A 153 18.26 6.84 7.60
N ALA A 154 18.59 7.73 8.53
CA ALA A 154 19.90 8.40 8.60
C ALA A 154 21.09 7.42 8.61
N PHE A 155 20.90 6.21 9.17
CA PHE A 155 21.96 5.21 9.31
C PHE A 155 21.76 3.93 8.50
N LEU A 156 20.52 3.59 8.15
CA LEU A 156 20.22 2.31 7.47
C LEU A 156 20.20 2.48 5.95
N GLY A 157 20.16 3.73 5.49
CA GLY A 157 20.13 4.08 4.08
C GLY A 157 18.74 4.43 3.60
N HIS A 158 18.58 4.38 2.29
CA HIS A 158 17.38 4.76 1.56
C HIS A 158 17.01 3.61 0.63
N GLY A 159 15.72 3.44 0.39
CA GLY A 159 15.23 2.54 -0.63
C GLY A 159 13.73 2.58 -0.75
N ILE A 160 13.20 1.60 -1.46
CA ILE A 160 11.81 1.56 -1.85
C ILE A 160 11.26 0.14 -1.82
N ILE A 161 10.05 -0.01 -1.31
CA ILE A 161 9.20 -1.17 -1.58
C ILE A 161 8.16 -0.73 -2.63
N LEU A 162 8.14 -1.45 -3.75
CA LEU A 162 7.09 -1.33 -4.76
C LEU A 162 5.99 -2.34 -4.41
N GLN A 163 4.83 -1.84 -4.00
CA GLN A 163 3.63 -2.63 -3.77
C GLN A 163 2.73 -2.56 -5.00
N THR A 164 2.39 -3.71 -5.57
CA THR A 164 1.44 -3.83 -6.68
C THR A 164 0.20 -4.59 -6.23
N VAL A 165 -0.98 -4.16 -6.65
CA VAL A 165 -2.26 -4.81 -6.41
C VAL A 165 -2.90 -5.12 -7.75
N THR A 166 -2.99 -6.40 -8.08
CA THR A 166 -3.60 -6.88 -9.33
C THR A 166 -4.91 -7.58 -9.03
N PRO A 167 -6.06 -7.06 -9.52
CA PRO A 167 -7.33 -7.76 -9.39
C PRO A 167 -7.34 -9.08 -10.16
N LEU A 168 -7.60 -10.17 -9.45
CA LEU A 168 -7.88 -11.47 -10.05
C LEU A 168 -9.39 -11.69 -10.17
N GLU A 169 -10.13 -11.27 -9.15
CA GLU A 169 -11.60 -11.26 -9.11
C GLU A 169 -12.10 -9.99 -8.38
N PRO A 170 -13.41 -9.69 -8.39
CA PRO A 170 -13.93 -8.49 -7.73
C PRO A 170 -13.55 -8.35 -6.24
N LEU A 171 -13.35 -9.47 -5.55
CA LEU A 171 -12.98 -9.54 -4.13
C LEU A 171 -11.71 -10.38 -3.89
N LEU A 172 -10.90 -10.65 -4.92
CA LEU A 172 -9.63 -11.38 -4.78
C LEU A 172 -8.50 -10.63 -5.47
N GLN A 173 -7.48 -10.25 -4.70
CA GLN A 173 -6.37 -9.43 -5.18
C GLN A 173 -5.05 -10.17 -4.99
N ASN A 174 -4.18 -10.13 -6.02
CA ASN A 174 -2.78 -10.51 -5.85
C ASN A 174 -1.95 -9.28 -5.48
N VAL A 175 -1.30 -9.31 -4.32
CA VAL A 175 -0.46 -8.22 -3.81
C VAL A 175 0.99 -8.65 -3.74
N VAL A 176 1.85 -7.98 -4.50
CA VAL A 176 3.29 -8.23 -4.53
C VAL A 176 4.05 -7.02 -4.02
N HIS A 177 4.94 -7.25 -3.04
CA HIS A 177 5.91 -6.28 -2.55
C HIS A 177 7.29 -6.65 -3.09
N LYS A 178 7.96 -5.72 -3.79
CA LYS A 178 9.37 -5.88 -4.22
C LYS A 178 10.23 -4.80 -3.58
N ILE A 179 11.28 -5.19 -2.88
CA ILE A 179 12.21 -4.23 -2.27
C ILE A 179 13.44 -4.00 -3.14
N TYR A 180 13.73 -2.72 -3.38
CA TYR A 180 14.97 -2.23 -3.98
C TYR A 180 15.72 -1.37 -2.96
N TYR A 181 17.03 -1.58 -2.86
CA TYR A 181 17.85 -0.93 -1.84
C TYR A 181 19.25 -0.65 -2.35
N GLN A 182 19.91 0.36 -1.77
CA GLN A 182 21.29 0.72 -2.08
C GLN A 182 22.23 -0.50 -2.14
N LYS A 183 23.02 -0.59 -3.22
CA LYS A 183 23.90 -1.74 -3.48
C LYS A 183 24.96 -1.98 -2.39
N ASN A 184 25.45 -0.92 -1.75
CA ASN A 184 26.48 -0.96 -0.71
C ASN A 184 25.95 -1.35 0.68
N VAL A 185 24.63 -1.42 0.87
CA VAL A 185 24.02 -1.81 2.14
C VAL A 185 24.00 -3.34 2.27
N PRO A 186 24.43 -3.92 3.40
CA PRO A 186 24.35 -5.36 3.63
C PRO A 186 22.93 -5.91 3.46
N ALA A 187 22.78 -6.98 2.69
CA ALA A 187 21.47 -7.52 2.30
C ALA A 187 20.57 -7.97 3.48
N ILE A 188 21.14 -8.18 4.67
CA ILE A 188 20.38 -8.49 5.89
C ILE A 188 19.44 -7.34 6.28
N ILE A 189 19.81 -6.08 6.02
CA ILE A 189 19.02 -4.89 6.37
C ILE A 189 17.73 -4.82 5.53
N PRO A 190 17.78 -4.77 4.18
CA PRO A 190 16.55 -4.76 3.38
C PRO A 190 15.72 -6.04 3.56
N LYS A 191 16.34 -7.20 3.82
CA LYS A 191 15.58 -8.42 4.15
C LYS A 191 14.81 -8.30 5.46
N PHE A 192 15.40 -7.67 6.47
CA PHE A 192 14.70 -7.38 7.72
C PHE A 192 13.54 -6.40 7.51
N ILE A 193 13.76 -5.33 6.73
CA ILE A 193 12.71 -4.36 6.38
C ILE A 193 11.56 -5.04 5.63
N LEU A 194 11.86 -5.85 4.62
CA LEU A 194 10.85 -6.60 3.87
C LEU A 194 10.08 -7.58 4.77
N ARG A 195 10.76 -8.25 5.71
CA ARG A 195 10.09 -9.15 6.67
C ARG A 195 9.21 -8.38 7.65
N ALA A 196 9.65 -7.21 8.11
CA ALA A 196 8.85 -6.34 8.96
C ALA A 196 7.59 -5.88 8.24
N GLU A 197 7.72 -5.43 6.99
CA GLU A 197 6.58 -5.04 6.15
C GLU A 197 5.63 -6.21 5.93
N CYS A 198 6.16 -7.39 5.58
CA CYS A 198 5.38 -8.62 5.42
C CYS A 198 4.53 -8.94 6.66
N ILE A 199 5.11 -8.83 7.87
CA ILE A 199 4.37 -9.05 9.12
C ILE A 199 3.29 -8.00 9.33
N GLN A 200 3.56 -6.73 9.06
CA GLN A 200 2.57 -5.66 9.20
C GLN A 200 1.42 -5.84 8.20
N PHE A 201 1.74 -6.17 6.95
CA PHE A 201 0.77 -6.44 5.90
C PHE A 201 -0.11 -7.67 6.22
N GLU A 202 0.45 -8.74 6.78
CA GLU A 202 -0.34 -9.90 7.23
C GLU A 202 -1.35 -9.55 8.34
N ARG A 203 -1.06 -8.54 9.17
CA ARG A 203 -2.03 -8.02 10.15
C ARG A 203 -3.20 -7.33 9.45
N ASP A 204 -2.94 -6.57 8.39
CA ASP A 204 -3.99 -5.95 7.57
C ASP A 204 -4.81 -7.00 6.81
N ILE A 205 -4.18 -8.03 6.23
CA ILE A 205 -4.87 -9.16 5.59
C ILE A 205 -5.89 -9.78 6.53
N THR A 206 -5.54 -9.95 7.81
CA THR A 206 -6.45 -10.50 8.81
C THR A 206 -7.73 -9.65 8.93
N ILE A 207 -7.62 -8.33 8.84
CA ILE A 207 -8.78 -7.43 8.87
C ILE A 207 -9.53 -7.46 7.54
N TRP A 208 -8.83 -7.35 6.41
CA TRP A 208 -9.42 -7.34 5.07
C TRP A 208 -10.23 -8.60 4.77
N ASN A 209 -9.69 -9.78 5.07
CA ASN A 209 -10.37 -11.06 4.82
C ASN A 209 -11.61 -11.27 5.74
N ASN A 210 -11.78 -10.43 6.77
CA ASN A 210 -12.87 -10.54 7.74
C ASN A 210 -13.75 -9.28 7.81
N LYS A 211 -13.67 -8.39 6.80
CA LYS A 211 -14.52 -7.20 6.70
C LYS A 211 -15.24 -7.11 5.37
N GLN A 212 -16.31 -6.32 5.36
CA GLN A 212 -17.09 -6.05 4.16
C GLN A 212 -16.76 -4.66 3.61
N TYR A 213 -16.65 -4.55 2.29
CA TYR A 213 -16.64 -3.25 1.62
C TYR A 213 -18.01 -2.57 1.72
N LEU A 214 -18.06 -1.45 2.43
CA LEU A 214 -19.26 -0.61 2.52
C LEU A 214 -19.12 0.60 1.59
N PRO A 215 -19.99 0.79 0.58
CA PRO A 215 -19.92 1.96 -0.30
C PRO A 215 -20.16 3.28 0.42
N LYS A 216 -20.98 3.25 1.48
CA LYS A 216 -21.35 4.40 2.32
C LYS A 216 -21.10 4.08 3.80
N PRO A 217 -19.85 4.14 4.28
CA PRO A 217 -19.51 3.89 5.67
C PRO A 217 -20.00 5.04 6.54
N LEU A 218 -20.27 4.75 7.81
CA LEU A 218 -20.48 5.77 8.84
C LEU A 218 -19.11 6.28 9.27
N LEU A 219 -18.88 7.59 9.13
CA LEU A 219 -17.59 8.23 9.40
C LEU A 219 -17.75 9.29 10.47
N VAL A 220 -16.80 9.35 11.41
CA VAL A 220 -16.69 10.48 12.34
C VAL A 220 -15.83 11.60 11.73
N LYS A 221 -15.70 12.74 12.42
CA LYS A 221 -14.95 13.89 11.91
C LYS A 221 -13.47 13.54 11.67
N GLU A 222 -12.94 12.70 12.53
CA GLU A 222 -11.56 12.21 12.52
C GLU A 222 -11.26 11.37 11.26
N ASP A 223 -12.27 10.72 10.67
CA ASP A 223 -12.15 9.88 9.46
C ASP A 223 -12.24 10.68 8.15
N SER A 224 -12.15 12.01 8.20
CA SER A 224 -12.39 12.88 7.03
C SER A 224 -11.46 12.57 5.83
N SER A 225 -10.25 12.05 6.08
CA SER A 225 -9.31 11.59 5.06
C SER A 225 -9.85 10.42 4.25
N ILE A 226 -10.57 9.47 4.86
CA ILE A 226 -11.20 8.34 4.15
C ILE A 226 -12.17 8.86 3.10
N GLN A 227 -13.03 9.83 3.45
CA GLN A 227 -13.95 10.43 2.49
C GLN A 227 -13.22 11.15 1.35
N LYS A 228 -12.13 11.88 1.66
CA LYS A 228 -11.30 12.54 0.64
C LYS A 228 -10.65 11.52 -0.30
N HIS A 229 -10.09 10.44 0.24
CA HIS A 229 -9.51 9.34 -0.54
C HIS A 229 -10.54 8.71 -1.47
N ARG A 230 -11.75 8.38 -0.97
CA ARG A 230 -12.81 7.81 -1.80
C ARG A 230 -13.24 8.72 -2.94
N ARG A 231 -13.30 10.04 -2.71
CA ARG A 231 -13.58 11.02 -3.79
C ARG A 231 -12.46 11.06 -4.82
N TRP A 232 -11.21 11.06 -4.38
CA TRP A 232 -10.05 11.01 -5.27
C TRP A 232 -10.00 9.70 -6.07
N TYR A 233 -10.17 8.55 -5.41
CA TYR A 233 -10.12 7.23 -6.02
C TYR A 233 -11.26 6.99 -7.03
N ALA A 234 -12.39 7.68 -6.88
CA ALA A 234 -13.52 7.59 -7.80
C ALA A 234 -13.15 7.96 -9.25
N GLN A 235 -12.08 8.72 -9.47
CA GLN A 235 -11.59 9.08 -10.81
C GLN A 235 -11.18 7.85 -11.65
N PHE A 236 -10.80 6.74 -11.00
CA PHE A 236 -10.39 5.51 -11.68
C PHE A 236 -11.57 4.65 -12.14
N TYR A 237 -12.81 5.11 -11.92
CA TYR A 237 -14.02 4.45 -12.37
C TYR A 237 -14.84 5.34 -13.29
N SER A 238 -15.21 4.81 -14.45
CA SER A 238 -16.16 5.47 -15.36
C SER A 238 -17.60 5.04 -15.06
N LYS A 239 -18.57 5.61 -15.79
CA LYS A 239 -19.98 5.20 -15.72
C LYS A 239 -20.19 3.75 -16.19
N LYS A 240 -19.31 3.24 -17.05
CA LYS A 240 -19.36 1.86 -17.57
C LYS A 240 -18.53 0.87 -16.77
N SER A 241 -17.79 1.33 -15.76
CA SER A 241 -17.09 0.42 -14.86
C SER A 241 -18.08 -0.51 -14.17
N VAL A 242 -17.79 -1.81 -14.18
CA VAL A 242 -18.51 -2.80 -13.37
C VAL A 242 -18.28 -2.46 -11.90
N ARG A 243 -19.36 -2.39 -11.12
CA ARG A 243 -19.32 -2.10 -9.69
C ARG A 243 -19.85 -3.29 -8.92
N LEU A 244 -19.29 -3.52 -7.73
CA LEU A 244 -19.81 -4.51 -6.80
C LEU A 244 -21.27 -4.13 -6.46
N LYS A 245 -22.21 -5.00 -6.82
CA LYS A 245 -23.61 -4.85 -6.40
C LYS A 245 -23.69 -5.31 -4.96
N VAL A 246 -23.83 -4.38 -4.02
CA VAL A 246 -24.18 -4.73 -2.64
C VAL A 246 -25.58 -5.31 -2.68
N GLN A 247 -25.69 -6.62 -2.45
CA GLN A 247 -26.98 -7.29 -2.33
C GLN A 247 -27.70 -6.65 -1.14
N LYS A 248 -28.89 -6.10 -1.39
CA LYS A 248 -29.65 -5.31 -0.41
C LYS A 248 -30.58 -6.17 0.46
N GLU A 249 -30.37 -7.48 0.50
CA GLU A 249 -31.40 -8.41 0.97
C GLU A 249 -30.84 -9.42 1.97
N GLY A 250 -31.47 -9.44 3.16
CA GLY A 250 -31.58 -10.58 4.07
C GLY A 250 -30.33 -10.99 4.84
N LEU A 251 -30.48 -11.22 6.15
CA LEU A 251 -29.53 -12.01 6.94
C LEU A 251 -29.74 -13.53 6.75
N ASP A 252 -30.40 -13.92 5.66
CA ASP A 252 -30.74 -15.30 5.40
C ASP A 252 -29.55 -15.97 4.71
N TRP A 253 -28.81 -16.72 5.52
CA TRP A 253 -27.81 -17.71 5.13
C TRP A 253 -28.47 -18.99 4.61
#